data_AF-A0A1F3YB45-F1
#
_entry.id   AF-A0A1F3YB45-F1
#
_cell.length_a   1.000
_cell.length_b   1.000
_cell.length_c   1.000
_cell.angle_alpha   90.00
_cell.angle_beta   90.00
_cell.angle_gamma   90.00
#
_symmetry.space_group_name_H-M   'P 1'
#
loop_
_entity.id
_entity.type
_entity.pdbx_description
1 polymer ?
#
loop_
_entity_poly.entity_id
_entity_poly.type
_entity_poly.pdbx_seq_one_letter_code
_entity_poly.pdbx_strand_id
1 'polypeptide(L)' 'MAPIKLPPKIRLADYPQLKRLAWQLKKTAELSPEEALDIYERNWRHIDLKALTQGEQELIEMLLAAFGKERLLV' A
#
# COMPACT_ATOMS: atom_id res chain seq x y z
N MET A 1 22.79 -0.54 -0.82
CA MET A 1 21.31 -0.62 -0.89
C MET A 1 20.85 -1.54 0.23
N ALA A 2 20.19 -1.00 1.26
CA ALA A 2 19.58 -1.85 2.28
C ALA A 2 18.43 -2.65 1.64
N PRO A 3 18.25 -3.94 2.00
CA PRO A 3 17.13 -4.70 1.50
C PRO A 3 15.84 -4.06 2.00
N ILE A 4 14.96 -3.69 1.08
CA ILE A 4 13.61 -3.20 1.40
C ILE A 4 12.89 -4.37 2.06
N LYS A 5 12.68 -4.30 3.38
CA LYS A 5 11.99 -5.35 4.14
C LYS A 5 10.49 -5.08 4.10
N LEU A 6 9.80 -5.61 3.09
CA LEU A 6 8.35 -5.55 3.07
C LEU A 6 7.75 -6.43 4.19
N PRO A 7 6.77 -5.93 4.94
CA PRO A 7 6.01 -6.78 5.83
C PRO A 7 5.27 -7.84 4.98
N PRO A 8 5.25 -9.13 5.39
CA PRO A 8 4.58 -10.18 4.63
C PRO A 8 3.06 -9.97 4.55
N LYS A 9 2.51 -9.19 5.49
CA LYS A 9 1.10 -8.85 5.57
C LYS A 9 0.92 -7.41 6.06
N ILE A 10 0.05 -6.68 5.38
CA ILE A 10 -0.31 -5.30 5.67
C ILE A 10 -1.73 -5.31 6.24
N ARG A 11 -1.87 -4.85 7.47
CA ARG A 11 -3.17 -4.75 8.14
C ARG A 11 -3.83 -3.43 7.78
N LEU A 12 -5.00 -3.50 7.15
CA LEU A 12 -5.81 -2.31 6.87
C LEU A 12 -6.11 -1.47 8.12
N ALA A 13 -6.17 -2.09 9.30
CA ALA A 13 -6.44 -1.39 10.55
C ALA A 13 -5.39 -0.32 10.92
N ASP A 14 -4.13 -0.53 10.53
CA ASP A 14 -3.02 0.39 10.80
C ASP A 14 -2.93 1.54 9.78
N TYR A 15 -3.60 1.39 8.63
CA TYR A 15 -3.51 2.29 7.49
C TYR A 15 -4.89 2.85 7.13
N PRO A 16 -5.28 4.03 7.68
CA PRO A 16 -6.62 4.57 7.51
C PRO A 16 -6.95 4.93 6.06
N GLN A 17 -5.98 5.39 5.25
CA GLN A 17 -6.22 5.64 3.83
C GLN A 17 -6.40 4.31 3.11
N LEU A 18 -5.50 3.35 3.32
CA LEU A 18 -5.61 2.05 2.67
C LEU A 18 -6.96 1.37 2.98
N LYS A 19 -7.41 1.43 4.23
CA LYS A 19 -8.72 0.92 4.66
C LYS A 19 -9.89 1.62 3.98
N ARG A 20 -9.78 2.92 3.73
CA ARG A 20 -10.80 3.72 3.04
C ARG A 20 -10.85 3.37 1.55
N LEU A 21 -9.71 3.13 0.92
CA LEU A 21 -9.62 2.73 -0.48
C LEU A 21 -10.08 1.28 -0.65
N ALA A 22 -9.67 0.40 0.26
CA ALA A 22 -10.08 -1.00 0.39
C ALA A 22 -11.48 -1.17 0.98
N TRP A 23 -12.39 -0.20 0.83
CA TRP A 23 -13.73 -0.25 1.43
C TRP A 23 -14.57 -1.45 0.98
N GLN A 24 -14.27 -2.03 -0.18
CA GLN A 24 -14.88 -3.26 -0.68
C GLN A 24 -14.36 -4.52 0.02
N LEU A 25 -13.17 -4.45 0.61
CA LEU A 25 -12.55 -5.52 1.36
C LEU A 25 -13.00 -5.43 2.83
N LYS A 26 -13.14 -6.59 3.49
CA LYS A 26 -13.53 -6.61 4.90
C LYS A 26 -12.49 -5.84 5.74
N LYS A 27 -12.96 -5.01 6.69
CA LYS A 27 -12.10 -4.15 7.54
C LYS A 27 -10.99 -4.88 8.32
N THR A 28 -11.09 -6.20 8.47
CA THR A 28 -10.11 -7.06 9.15
C THR A 28 -9.18 -7.81 8.18
N ALA A 29 -9.22 -7.50 6.89
CA ALA A 29 -8.37 -8.16 5.92
C ALA A 29 -6.91 -7.74 6.12
N GLU A 30 -6.04 -8.75 6.22
CA GLU A 30 -4.61 -8.62 6.01
C GLU A 30 -4.34 -8.76 4.51
N LEU A 31 -3.65 -7.81 3.91
CA LEU A 31 -3.32 -7.81 2.49
C LEU A 31 -1.86 -8.16 2.29
N SER A 32 -1.57 -8.84 1.19
CA SER A 32 -0.19 -8.95 0.71
C SER A 32 0.30 -7.57 0.24
N PRO A 33 1.63 -7.33 0.26
CA PRO A 33 2.23 -6.12 -0.29
C PRO A 33 1.76 -5.78 -1.71
N GLU A 34 1.66 -6.79 -2.57
CA GLU A 34 1.16 -6.67 -3.94
C GLU A 34 -0.27 -6.13 -4.01
N GLU A 35 -1.17 -6.71 -3.22
CA GLU A 35 -2.59 -6.30 -3.14
C GLU A 35 -2.72 -4.87 -2.61
N ALA A 36 -1.93 -4.50 -1.59
CA ALA A 36 -1.93 -3.15 -1.06
C ALA A 36 -1.49 -2.14 -2.14
N LEU A 37 -0.45 -2.46 -2.91
CA LEU A 37 -0.02 -1.61 -4.02
C LEU A 37 -1.09 -1.51 -5.11
N ASP A 38 -1.72 -2.62 -5.50
CA ASP A 38 -2.78 -2.61 -6.51
C ASP A 38 -3.97 -1.72 -6.09
N ILE A 39 -4.34 -1.76 -4.81
CA ILE A 39 -5.37 -0.89 -4.25
C ILE A 39 -4.92 0.57 -4.30
N TYR A 40 -3.69 0.89 -3.89
CA TYR A 40 -3.16 2.25 -3.98
C TYR A 40 -3.11 2.75 -5.42
N GLU A 41 -2.64 1.94 -6.36
CA GLU A 41 -2.55 2.28 -7.78
C GLU A 41 -3.93 2.45 -8.42
N ARG A 42 -4.91 1.57 -8.14
CA ARG A 42 -6.27 1.73 -8.68
C ARG A 42 -6.99 2.92 -8.10
N ASN A 43 -6.79 3.17 -6.80
CA ASN A 43 -7.49 4.21 -6.07
C ASN A 43 -6.64 5.48 -5.90
N TRP A 44 -5.56 5.64 -6.66
CA TRP A 44 -4.62 6.76 -6.54
C TRP A 44 -5.31 8.13 -6.61
N ARG A 45 -6.36 8.23 -7.44
CA ARG A 45 -7.19 9.44 -7.59
C ARG A 45 -8.03 9.78 -6.36
N HIS A 46 -8.24 8.79 -5.48
CA HIS A 46 -9.01 8.91 -4.25
C HIS A 46 -8.13 8.95 -3.00
N ILE A 47 -6.81 8.81 -3.14
CA ILE A 47 -5.88 8.95 -2.02
C ILE A 47 -5.91 10.40 -1.54
N ASP A 48 -6.16 10.60 -0.25
CA ASP A 48 -6.01 11.90 0.38
C ASP A 48 -4.60 12.05 0.92
N LEU A 49 -3.74 12.73 0.15
CA LEU A 49 -2.35 12.98 0.53
C LEU A 49 -2.20 13.79 1.83
N LYS A 50 -3.23 14.55 2.23
CA LYS A 50 -3.19 15.32 3.48
C LYS A 50 -3.48 14.46 4.72
N ALA A 51 -4.17 13.34 4.51
CA ALA A 51 -4.50 12.38 5.56
C ALA A 51 -3.60 11.13 5.54
N LEU A 52 -2.60 11.09 4.65
CA LEU A 52 -1.52 10.11 4.68
C LEU A 52 -0.69 10.30 5.94
N THR A 53 -0.61 9.24 6.73
CA THR A 53 0.31 9.22 7.88
C THR A 53 1.73 8.92 7.42
N GLN A 54 2.73 9.29 8.24
CA GLN A 54 4.13 9.04 7.90
C GLN A 54 4.43 7.55 7.64
N GLY A 55 3.89 6.64 8.46
CA GLY A 55 4.07 5.20 8.24
C GLY A 55 3.39 4.67 6.98
N GLU A 56 2.30 5.32 6.55
CA GLU A 56 1.59 4.98 5.31
C GLU A 56 2.37 5.44 4.07
N GLN A 57 3.03 6.61 4.15
CA GLN A 57 3.96 7.07 3.12
C GLN A 57 5.16 6.13 2.98
N GLU A 58 5.82 5.78 4.09
CA GLU A 58 6.94 4.85 4.07
C GLU A 58 6.53 3.49 3.48
N LEU A 59 5.34 2.99 3.83
CA LEU A 59 4.81 1.76 3.25
C LEU A 59 4.65 1.89 1.72
N ILE A 60 4.04 2.96 1.22
CA ILE A 60 3.86 3.18 -0.21
C ILE A 60 5.20 3.25 -0.93
N GLU A 61 6.18 3.97 -0.37
CA GLU A 61 7.52 4.06 -0.95
C GLU A 61 8.21 2.69 -0.99
N MET A 62 8.10 1.89 0.06
CA MET A 62 8.63 0.52 0.09
C MET A 62 7.95 -0.38 -0.95
N LEU A 63 6.62 -0.27 -1.09
CA LEU A 63 5.85 -1.01 -2.08
C LEU A 63 6.26 -0.66 -3.50
N LEU A 64 6.38 0.63 -3.82
CA LEU A 64 6.83 1.12 -5.11
C LEU A 64 8.28 0.72 -5.39
N ALA A 65 9.16 0.78 -4.39
CA ALA A 65 10.55 0.39 -4.55
C ALA A 65 10.73 -1.11 -4.78
N ALA A 66 9.84 -1.94 -4.23
CA ALA A 66 9.83 -3.38 -4.44
C ALA A 66 9.17 -3.79 -5.77
N PHE A 67 7.91 -3.41 -5.99
CA PHE A 67 7.10 -3.88 -7.13
C PHE A 67 7.10 -2.92 -8.33
N GLY A 68 7.34 -1.63 -8.11
CA GLY A 68 7.40 -0.64 -9.20
C GLY A 68 8.52 -0.90 -10.18
N LYS A 69 9.57 -1.64 -9.79
CA LYS A 69 10.60 -2.13 -10.70
C LYS A 69 10.16 -3.36 -11.50
N GLU A 70 9.35 -4.24 -10.92
CA GLU A 70 8.85 -5.45 -11.59
C GLU A 70 7.75 -5.10 -12.63
N ARG A 71 6.90 -4.10 -12.36
CA ARG A 71 5.83 -3.66 -13.28
C ARG A 71 6.34 -2.82 -14.47
N LEU A 72 7.58 -2.32 -14.44
CA LEU A 72 8.17 -1.49 -15.51
C LEU A 72 8.83 -2.30 -16.64
N LEU A 73 8.88 -3.63 -16.52
CA LEU A 73 9.53 -4.54 -17.47
C LEU A 73 8.57 -5.21 -18.48
N VAL A 74 7.34 -4.71 -18.64
CA VAL A 74 6.36 -5.22 -19.62
C VAL A 74 6.24 -4.31 -20.84
#